data_AF-A0A2I1HUG9-F1
#
_entry.id   AF-A0A2I1HUG9-F1
#
_cell.length_a   1.000
_cell.length_b   1.000
_cell.length_c   1.000
_cell.angle_alpha   90.00
_cell.angle_beta   90.00
_cell.angle_gamma   90.00
#
_symmetry.space_group_name_H-M   'P 1'
#
loop_
_entity.id
_entity.type
_entity.pdbx_description
1 polymer ?
#
loop_
_entity_poly.entity_id
_entity_poly.type
_entity_poly.pdbx_seq_one_letter_code
_entity_poly.pdbx_strand_id
1 'polypeptide(L)'
;AQTWLNAFLAPSKGHPNRSNFVRGMYRIQDVTPYIHVLVNHVAEFIEIHHEFGLTAFSCSAVEKKNHMQVCLYFRNTLKDGGHENSRKSAIVEMLEHENRQLYFALNERRSQ
;
A
#
# COMPACT_ATOMS: atom_id res chain seq x y z
N ALA A 1 -25.81 15.44 10.04
CA ALA A 1 -24.73 14.45 9.84
C ALA A 1 -25.08 13.09 10.47
N GLN A 2 -25.41 13.04 11.77
CA GLN A 2 -25.66 11.76 12.49
C GLN A 2 -26.73 10.87 11.87
N THR A 3 -27.86 11.44 11.42
CA THR A 3 -28.95 10.67 10.81
C THR A 3 -28.52 9.94 9.54
N TRP A 4 -27.70 10.60 8.71
CA TRP A 4 -27.17 10.00 7.48
C TRP A 4 -26.18 8.87 7.81
N LEU A 5 -25.30 9.08 8.79
CA LEU A 5 -24.35 8.06 9.23
C LEU A 5 -25.06 6.83 9.79
N ASN A 6 -26.09 7.02 10.62
CA ASN A 6 -26.90 5.93 11.16
C ASN A 6 -27.61 5.14 10.05
N ALA A 7 -28.09 5.83 9.00
CA ALA A 7 -28.68 5.17 7.84
C ALA A 7 -27.62 4.39 7.03
N PHE A 8 -26.44 4.97 6.82
CA PHE A 8 -25.34 4.34 6.10
C PHE A 8 -24.85 3.06 6.79
N LEU A 9 -24.78 3.05 8.12
CA LEU A 9 -24.38 1.89 8.94
C LEU A 9 -25.49 0.86 9.17
N ALA A 10 -26.70 1.07 8.64
CA ALA A 10 -27.82 0.15 8.81
C ALA A 10 -27.84 -0.93 7.70
N PRO A 11 -27.48 -2.19 8.01
CA PRO A 11 -27.59 -3.29 7.05
C PRO A 11 -29.05 -3.70 6.85
N SER A 12 -29.32 -4.27 5.68
CA SER A 12 -30.56 -4.98 5.42
C SER A 12 -30.66 -6.21 6.31
N LYS A 13 -31.85 -6.49 6.84
CA LYS A 13 -32.13 -7.66 7.68
C LYS A 13 -33.10 -8.59 6.96
N GLY A 14 -32.87 -9.89 7.10
CA GLY A 14 -33.66 -10.93 6.43
C GLY A 14 -33.30 -11.10 4.95
N HIS A 15 -34.03 -11.99 4.26
CA HIS A 15 -33.82 -12.26 2.85
C HIS A 15 -34.77 -11.44 1.97
N PRO A 16 -34.29 -10.95 0.80
CA PRO A 16 -35.18 -10.36 -0.19
C PRO A 16 -36.36 -11.29 -0.51
N ASN A 17 -37.54 -10.71 -0.69
CA ASN A 17 -38.80 -11.42 -1.00
C ASN A 17 -39.41 -12.24 0.16
N ARG A 18 -38.93 -12.09 1.39
CA ARG A 18 -39.63 -12.59 2.59
C ARG A 18 -40.37 -11.48 3.32
N SER A 19 -41.47 -11.81 3.99
CA SER A 19 -42.31 -10.86 4.74
C SER A 19 -41.57 -10.15 5.89
N ASN A 20 -40.48 -10.72 6.38
CA ASN A 20 -39.64 -10.16 7.43
C ASN A 20 -38.44 -9.34 6.91
N PHE A 21 -38.39 -9.03 5.61
CA PHE A 21 -37.30 -8.26 5.03
C PHE A 21 -37.37 -6.79 5.46
N VAL A 22 -36.28 -6.28 6.03
CA VAL A 22 -36.09 -4.86 6.33
C VAL A 22 -34.97 -4.33 5.45
N ARG A 23 -35.30 -3.41 4.56
CA ARG A 23 -34.34 -2.81 3.62
C ARG A 23 -33.43 -1.83 4.36
N GLY A 24 -32.13 -2.09 4.32
CA GLY A 24 -31.06 -1.17 4.72
C GLY A 24 -30.28 -0.66 3.50
N MET A 25 -29.12 -0.06 3.74
CA MET A 25 -28.27 0.52 2.67
C MET A 25 -27.39 -0.53 1.96
N TYR A 26 -27.09 -1.64 2.62
CA TYR A 26 -26.26 -2.72 2.08
C TYR A 26 -26.72 -4.08 2.65
N ARG A 27 -26.20 -5.20 2.13
CA ARG A 27 -26.34 -6.52 2.76
C ARG A 27 -25.01 -6.88 3.42
N ILE A 28 -25.06 -7.56 4.56
CA ILE A 28 -23.86 -7.93 5.32
C ILE A 28 -22.91 -8.80 4.47
N GLN A 29 -23.48 -9.71 3.67
CA GLN A 29 -22.74 -10.57 2.74
C GLN A 29 -21.99 -9.82 1.62
N ASP A 30 -22.39 -8.59 1.30
CA ASP A 30 -21.78 -7.79 0.24
C ASP A 30 -20.67 -6.87 0.80
N VAL A 31 -20.42 -6.91 2.11
CA VAL A 31 -19.35 -6.12 2.75
C VAL A 31 -18.01 -6.74 2.39
N THR A 32 -17.22 -6.00 1.62
CA THR A 32 -15.85 -6.40 1.30
C THR A 32 -14.94 -6.27 2.53
N PRO A 33 -13.83 -7.03 2.59
CA PRO A 33 -12.84 -6.88 3.67
C PRO A 33 -12.36 -5.44 3.84
N TYR A 34 -12.20 -4.69 2.74
CA TYR A 34 -11.79 -3.28 2.77
C TYR A 34 -12.76 -2.38 3.55
N ILE A 35 -14.07 -2.55 3.34
CA ILE A 35 -15.08 -1.76 4.07
C ILE A 35 -15.11 -2.17 5.55
N HIS A 36 -14.99 -3.46 5.84
CA HIS A 36 -14.91 -3.94 7.22
C HIS A 36 -13.72 -3.32 7.98
N VAL A 37 -12.54 -3.35 7.37
CA VAL A 37 -11.32 -2.71 7.91
C VAL A 37 -11.52 -1.21 8.10
N LEU A 38 -12.04 -0.52 7.08
CA LEU A 38 -12.27 0.92 7.12
C LEU A 38 -13.15 1.37 8.29
N VAL A 39 -14.25 0.67 8.54
CA VAL A 39 -15.25 1.08 9.53
C VAL A 39 -14.88 0.65 10.95
N ASN A 40 -14.29 -0.54 11.11
CA ASN A 40 -14.09 -1.14 12.44
C ASN A 40 -12.66 -0.98 12.99
N HIS A 41 -11.66 -0.85 12.12
CA HIS A 41 -10.25 -1.00 12.52
C HIS A 41 -9.38 0.23 12.25
N VAL A 42 -9.76 1.10 11.30
CA VAL A 42 -8.93 2.27 10.95
C VAL A 42 -8.72 3.23 12.12
N ALA A 43 -9.70 3.39 13.02
CA ALA A 43 -9.54 4.22 14.22
C ALA A 43 -8.41 3.68 15.13
N GLU A 44 -8.43 2.38 15.44
CA GLU A 44 -7.38 1.70 16.19
C GLU A 44 -6.02 1.83 15.49
N PHE A 45 -5.98 1.64 14.18
CA PHE A 45 -4.73 1.75 13.44
C PHE A 45 -4.16 3.17 13.45
N ILE A 46 -5.00 4.21 13.40
CA ILE A 46 -4.56 5.60 13.51
C ILE A 46 -3.93 5.86 14.88
N GLU A 47 -4.48 5.30 15.95
CA GLU A 47 -3.90 5.41 17.30
C GLU A 47 -2.53 4.70 17.38
N ILE A 48 -2.44 3.48 16.84
CA ILE A 48 -1.18 2.72 16.79
C ILE A 48 -0.11 3.45 15.97
N HIS A 49 -0.48 4.05 14.84
CA HIS A 49 0.44 4.70 13.90
C HIS A 49 0.44 6.23 14.00
N HIS A 50 0.04 6.80 15.14
CA HIS A 50 -0.15 8.25 15.30
C HIS A 50 1.09 9.08 14.94
N GLU A 51 2.30 8.54 15.12
CA GLU A 51 3.57 9.17 14.74
C GLU A 51 3.66 9.46 13.22
N PHE A 52 3.19 8.52 12.40
CA PHE A 52 3.26 8.60 10.95
C PHE A 52 1.92 9.03 10.32
N GLY A 53 0.84 9.02 11.10
CA GLY A 53 -0.51 9.39 10.68
C GLY A 53 -0.99 8.59 9.46
N LEU A 54 -1.68 9.28 8.54
CA LEU A 54 -2.23 8.63 7.34
C LEU A 54 -1.16 8.07 6.39
N THR A 55 0.09 8.55 6.49
CA THR A 55 1.18 8.08 5.63
C THR A 55 1.57 6.63 5.91
N ALA A 56 1.30 6.13 7.13
CA ALA A 56 1.52 4.73 7.49
C ALA A 56 0.70 3.74 6.66
N PHE A 57 -0.45 4.18 6.12
CA PHE A 57 -1.34 3.35 5.30
C PHE A 57 -1.01 3.41 3.80
N SER A 58 -0.03 4.22 3.41
CA SER A 58 0.32 4.38 1.99
C SER A 58 1.33 3.33 1.54
N CYS A 59 1.01 2.63 0.44
CA CYS A 59 1.97 1.77 -0.25
C CYS A 59 2.86 2.53 -1.26
N SER A 60 2.68 3.84 -1.41
CA SER A 60 3.34 4.66 -2.45
C SER A 60 4.87 4.54 -2.42
N ALA A 61 5.48 4.43 -1.25
CA ALA A 61 6.93 4.26 -1.12
C ALA A 61 7.41 2.93 -1.70
N VAL A 62 6.66 1.85 -1.46
CA VAL A 62 6.97 0.50 -1.96
C VAL A 62 6.75 0.43 -3.48
N GLU A 63 5.63 0.98 -3.96
CA GLU A 63 5.32 1.06 -5.39
C GLU A 63 6.38 1.86 -6.14
N LYS A 64 6.80 3.01 -5.59
CA LYS A 64 7.88 3.82 -6.14
C LYS A 64 9.20 3.07 -6.16
N LYS A 65 9.55 2.35 -5.09
CA LYS A 65 10.76 1.52 -5.04
C LYS A 65 10.73 0.45 -6.14
N ASN A 66 9.64 -0.29 -6.25
CA ASN A 66 9.48 -1.32 -7.28
C ASN A 66 9.57 -0.72 -8.69
N HIS A 67 8.91 0.40 -8.93
CA HIS A 67 8.98 1.10 -10.21
C HIS A 67 10.41 1.54 -10.56
N MET A 68 11.16 2.11 -9.61
CA MET A 68 12.56 2.48 -9.82
C MET A 68 13.44 1.26 -10.10
N GLN A 69 13.22 0.16 -9.38
CA GLN A 69 13.95 -1.09 -9.59
C GLN A 69 13.73 -1.65 -11.01
N VAL A 70 12.47 -1.70 -11.46
CA VAL A 70 12.10 -2.10 -12.82
C VAL A 70 12.73 -1.15 -13.86
N CYS A 71 12.63 0.16 -13.65
CA CYS A 71 13.23 1.16 -14.53
C CYS A 71 14.76 1.02 -14.62
N LEU A 72 15.45 0.78 -13.51
CA LEU A 72 16.90 0.56 -13.49
C LEU A 72 17.28 -0.73 -14.23
N TYR A 73 16.54 -1.81 -14.00
CA TYR A 73 16.75 -3.08 -14.71
C TYR A 73 16.64 -2.89 -16.23
N PHE A 74 15.57 -2.26 -16.71
CA PHE A 74 15.33 -2.11 -18.15
C PHE A 74 16.08 -0.96 -18.83
N ARG A 75 16.54 0.08 -18.09
CA ARG A 75 17.32 1.19 -18.68
C ARG A 75 18.83 0.97 -18.63
N ASN A 76 19.37 0.33 -17.60
CA ASN A 76 20.82 0.27 -17.37
C ASN A 76 21.45 -1.07 -17.76
N THR A 77 20.65 -2.08 -18.12
CA THR A 77 21.18 -3.34 -18.62
C THR A 77 20.81 -3.47 -20.09
N LEU A 78 21.75 -3.92 -20.94
CA LEU A 78 21.41 -4.27 -22.32
C LEU A 78 20.25 -5.27 -22.29
N LYS A 79 19.54 -5.44 -23.41
CA LYS A 79 18.39 -6.36 -23.53
C LYS A 79 18.71 -7.80 -23.04
N ASP A 80 19.99 -8.12 -22.86
CA ASP A 80 20.57 -9.37 -22.38
C ASP A 80 21.18 -9.31 -20.95
N GLY A 81 20.92 -8.28 -20.15
CA GLY A 81 21.15 -8.30 -18.69
C GLY A 81 22.60 -8.05 -18.22
N GLY A 82 23.35 -7.18 -18.90
CA GLY A 82 24.66 -6.71 -18.44
C GLY A 82 25.25 -5.62 -19.35
N HIS A 83 26.29 -4.93 -18.90
CA HIS A 83 27.12 -4.09 -19.76
C HIS A 83 28.21 -4.99 -20.37
N GLU A 84 28.41 -5.05 -21.71
CA GLU A 84 29.34 -6.00 -22.34
C GLU A 84 30.77 -5.96 -21.76
N ASN A 85 31.21 -4.78 -21.32
CA ASN A 85 32.53 -4.60 -20.69
C ASN A 85 32.57 -4.90 -19.18
N SER A 86 31.41 -5.14 -18.56
CA SER A 86 31.23 -5.51 -17.17
C SER A 86 31.04 -7.02 -17.07
N ARG A 87 31.96 -7.73 -16.42
CA ARG A 87 31.78 -9.17 -16.10
C ARG A 87 30.73 -9.42 -15.00
N LYS A 88 29.90 -8.44 -14.65
CA LYS A 88 28.90 -8.53 -13.59
C LYS A 88 27.52 -8.77 -14.18
N SER A 89 26.71 -9.56 -13.49
CA SER A 89 25.30 -9.71 -13.85
C SER A 89 24.52 -8.43 -13.50
N ALA A 90 23.43 -8.17 -14.22
CA ALA A 90 22.47 -7.10 -13.92
C ALA A 90 22.10 -7.01 -12.42
N ILE A 91 21.90 -8.16 -11.77
CA ILE A 91 21.53 -8.26 -10.36
C ILE A 91 22.64 -7.67 -9.46
N VAL A 92 23.90 -7.99 -9.75
CA VAL A 92 25.04 -7.49 -8.96
C VAL A 92 25.19 -5.98 -9.15
N GLU A 93 25.01 -5.47 -10.36
CA GLU A 93 25.07 -4.03 -10.65
C GLU A 93 23.95 -3.25 -9.92
N MET A 94 22.74 -3.81 -9.88
CA MET A 94 21.62 -3.24 -9.12
C MET A 94 21.91 -3.20 -7.62
N LEU A 95 22.37 -4.30 -7.04
CA LEU A 95 22.72 -4.38 -5.62
C LEU A 95 23.84 -3.40 -5.24
N GLU A 96 24.86 -3.24 -6.10
CA GLU A 96 25.92 -2.26 -5.88
C GLU A 96 25.42 -0.81 -5.96
N HIS A 97 24.50 -0.51 -6.86
CA HIS A 97 23.90 0.82 -6.95
C HIS A 97 23.07 1.15 -5.70
N GLU A 98 22.21 0.22 -5.26
CA GLU A 98 21.42 0.38 -4.03
C GLU A 98 22.31 0.56 -2.80
N ASN A 99 23.37 -0.25 -2.67
CA ASN A 99 24.32 -0.12 -1.56
C ASN A 99 25.08 1.21 -1.56
N ARG A 100 25.47 1.74 -2.73
CA ARG A 100 26.10 3.08 -2.81
C ARG A 100 25.16 4.18 -2.38
N GLN A 101 23.91 4.16 -2.85
CA GLN A 101 22.88 5.13 -2.44
C GLN A 101 22.68 5.11 -0.93
N LEU A 102 22.59 3.93 -0.33
CA LEU A 102 22.49 3.75 1.13
C LEU A 102 23.70 4.31 1.88
N TYR A 103 24.91 4.02 1.41
CA TYR A 103 26.14 4.52 2.01
C TYR A 103 26.19 6.06 2.06
N PHE A 104 25.86 6.72 0.96
CA PHE A 104 25.82 8.19 0.92
C PHE A 104 24.73 8.76 1.83
N ALA A 105 23.51 8.22 1.78
CA ALA A 105 22.40 8.69 2.61
C ALA A 105 22.63 8.51 4.13
N LEU A 106 23.44 7.53 4.53
CA LEU A 106 23.83 7.31 5.93
C LEU A 106 24.96 8.25 6.37
N ASN A 107 25.91 8.51 5.48
CA ASN A 107 27.07 9.35 5.81
C ASN A 107 26.76 10.85 5.72
N GLU A 108 25.90 11.29 4.80
CA GLU A 108 25.42 12.68 4.78
C GLU A 108 24.64 13.04 6.06
N ARG A 109 23.88 12.09 6.60
CA ARG A 109 23.16 12.26 7.88
C ARG A 109 24.06 12.29 9.12
N ARG A 110 25.32 11.86 9.02
CA ARG A 110 26.29 11.90 10.14
C ARG A 110 27.12 13.18 10.18
N SER A 111 27.06 13.99 9.13
CA SER A 111 27.83 15.24 9.02
C SER A 111 26.98 16.50 9.31
N GLN A 112 25.73 16.33 9.75
CA GLN A 112 24.85 17.37 10.31
C GLN A 112 24.69 17.14 11.80
#